data_AF-A0A2S7TNB1-F1
#
_entry.id   AF-A0A2S7TNB1-F1
#
_cell.length_a   1.000
_cell.length_b   1.000
_cell.length_c   1.000
_cell.angle_alpha   90.00
_cell.angle_beta   90.00
_cell.angle_gamma   90.00
#
_symmetry.space_group_name_H-M   'P 1'
#
loop_
_entity.id
_entity.type
_entity.pdbx_description
1 polymer ?
#
loop_
_entity_poly.entity_id
_entity_poly.type
_entity_poly.pdbx_seq_one_letter_code
_entity_poly.pdbx_strand_id
1 'polypeptide(L)'
;MQITEANKALAEALALEIELPESAYIRAAERYEDLGDWFSRDLSSIREFSPHVHSQGSFRLGTAIRPLGQTEEYDLDLTCRLDRGISPSTHTQAELKGLIKAELKSYRKARNIADDIEEKNRCLRLSYRDSLAFHMDIVPSIPASLPRISQNLILLESKQVNRSLASSISNNVLFITDQRESNFDQISDEWPVSNPEGFAIWFESRIQLGMKSTEWPGVRAGVEPLPLYKKRSPLQQVIQILKRHRDYWFRTAPHLKPVSIIITTLAARAYSGEADVLSALKSIVFGMENHVNH
;
A
#
# COMPACT_ATOMS: atom_id res chain seq x y z
N MET A 1 -12.26 -7.83 -31.61
CA MET A 1 -13.45 -7.01 -31.23
C MET A 1 -13.14 -5.53 -31.47
N GLN A 2 -13.82 -4.87 -32.41
CA GLN A 2 -13.65 -3.44 -32.67
C GLN A 2 -13.97 -2.63 -31.40
N ILE A 3 -13.15 -1.63 -31.08
CA ILE A 3 -13.44 -0.67 -30.01
C ILE A 3 -14.50 0.28 -30.56
N THR A 4 -15.69 0.26 -29.97
CA THR A 4 -16.76 1.22 -30.25
C THR A 4 -16.81 2.25 -29.11
N GLU A 5 -17.31 3.46 -29.39
CA GLU A 5 -17.51 4.47 -28.34
C GLU A 5 -18.47 3.98 -27.24
N ALA A 6 -19.47 3.18 -27.59
CA ALA A 6 -20.35 2.54 -26.62
C ALA A 6 -19.59 1.62 -25.65
N ASN A 7 -18.62 0.84 -26.14
CA ASN A 7 -17.81 -0.04 -25.30
C ASN A 7 -16.86 0.75 -24.39
N LYS A 8 -16.33 1.90 -24.85
CA LYS A 8 -15.51 2.78 -24.02
C LYS A 8 -16.32 3.36 -22.87
N ALA A 9 -17.49 3.92 -23.17
CA ALA A 9 -18.39 4.49 -22.17
C ALA A 9 -18.80 3.43 -21.12
N LEU A 10 -19.03 2.18 -21.53
CA LEU A 10 -19.34 1.11 -20.60
C LEU A 10 -18.17 0.78 -19.65
N ALA A 11 -16.94 0.75 -20.16
CA ALA A 11 -15.75 0.50 -19.31
C ALA A 11 -15.53 1.61 -18.29
N GLU A 12 -15.75 2.87 -18.68
CA GLU A 12 -15.67 4.03 -17.78
C GLU A 12 -16.79 4.02 -16.73
N ALA A 13 -18.03 3.71 -17.13
CA ALA A 13 -19.15 3.58 -16.20
C ALA A 13 -18.90 2.47 -15.17
N LEU A 14 -18.36 1.33 -15.60
CA LEU A 14 -17.98 0.24 -14.70
C LEU A 14 -16.89 0.68 -13.71
N ALA A 15 -15.88 1.41 -14.17
CA ALA A 15 -14.83 1.92 -13.30
C ALA A 15 -15.41 2.83 -12.20
N LEU A 16 -16.28 3.78 -12.58
CA LEU A 16 -16.97 4.67 -11.64
C LEU A 16 -17.84 3.92 -10.63
N GLU A 17 -18.53 2.85 -11.05
CA GLU A 17 -19.32 2.03 -10.14
C GLU A 17 -18.47 1.31 -9.09
N ILE A 18 -17.24 0.91 -9.45
CA ILE A 18 -16.33 0.16 -8.57
C ILE A 18 -15.59 1.08 -7.60
N GLU A 19 -15.47 2.37 -7.92
CA GLU A 19 -14.70 3.34 -7.15
C GLU A 19 -15.14 3.45 -5.69
N LEU A 20 -14.15 3.72 -4.85
CA LEU A 20 -14.36 4.07 -3.45
C LEU A 20 -15.15 5.38 -3.38
N PRO A 21 -16.29 5.43 -2.65
CA PRO A 21 -17.01 6.69 -2.49
C PRO A 21 -16.15 7.71 -1.74
N GLU A 22 -16.30 8.99 -2.06
CA GLU A 22 -15.54 10.09 -1.47
C GLU A 22 -15.63 10.12 0.07
N SER A 23 -16.81 9.82 0.61
CA SER A 23 -17.01 9.73 2.07
C SER A 23 -16.16 8.66 2.74
N ALA A 24 -15.97 7.50 2.10
CA ALA A 24 -15.10 6.45 2.60
C ALA A 24 -13.64 6.87 2.54
N TYR A 25 -13.26 7.59 1.49
CA TYR A 25 -11.93 8.15 1.38
C TYR A 25 -11.64 9.17 2.50
N ILE A 26 -12.53 10.14 2.69
CA ILE A 26 -12.39 11.18 3.73
C ILE A 26 -12.25 10.52 5.10
N ARG A 27 -13.10 9.53 5.39
CA ARG A 27 -13.02 8.80 6.67
C ARG A 27 -11.69 8.07 6.86
N ALA A 28 -11.15 7.46 5.80
CA ALA A 28 -9.84 6.83 5.85
C ALA A 28 -8.73 7.85 6.12
N ALA A 29 -8.81 9.02 5.49
CA ALA A 29 -7.84 10.11 5.67
C ALA A 29 -7.86 10.64 7.11
N GLU A 30 -9.04 10.93 7.65
CA GLU A 30 -9.21 11.38 9.05
C GLU A 30 -8.58 10.40 10.04
N ARG A 31 -8.80 9.08 9.86
CA ARG A 31 -8.24 8.05 10.74
C ARG A 31 -6.73 7.90 10.61
N TYR A 32 -6.22 7.99 9.38
CA TYR A 32 -4.78 7.98 9.12
C TYR A 32 -4.08 9.19 9.76
N GLU A 33 -4.61 10.39 9.56
CA GLU A 33 -4.07 11.63 10.09
C GLU A 33 -4.13 11.64 11.62
N ASP A 34 -5.27 11.26 12.22
CA ASP A 34 -5.41 11.16 13.67
C ASP A 34 -4.42 10.17 14.31
N LEU A 35 -4.15 9.03 13.66
CA LEU A 35 -3.14 8.09 14.14
C LEU A 35 -1.72 8.66 14.02
N GLY A 36 -1.40 9.30 12.89
CA GLY A 36 -0.11 9.94 12.65
C GLY A 36 0.19 11.03 13.68
N ASP A 37 -0.78 11.90 13.93
CA ASP A 37 -0.73 12.95 14.96
C ASP A 37 -0.60 12.34 16.35
N TRP A 38 -1.34 11.27 16.64
CA TRP A 38 -1.27 10.58 17.92
C TRP A 38 0.11 9.99 18.19
N PHE A 39 0.76 9.34 17.20
CA PHE A 39 2.11 8.81 17.37
C PHE A 39 3.17 9.93 17.46
N SER A 40 2.90 11.10 16.89
CA SER A 40 3.85 12.22 16.82
C SER A 40 3.71 13.23 17.97
N ARG A 41 2.67 13.11 18.81
CA ARG A 41 2.41 14.01 19.95
C ARG A 41 3.51 13.96 21.01
N ASP A 42 3.67 15.03 21.78
CA ASP A 42 4.72 15.16 22.80
C ASP A 42 4.72 14.05 23.86
N LEU A 43 3.53 13.57 24.23
CA LEU A 43 3.34 12.53 25.24
C LEU A 43 3.35 11.09 24.65
N SER A 44 3.68 10.90 23.37
CA SER A 44 3.73 9.57 22.75
C SER A 44 4.90 8.77 23.29
N SER A 45 4.67 7.50 23.67
CA SER A 45 5.72 6.64 24.24
C SER A 45 6.78 6.26 23.22
N ILE A 46 6.53 6.50 21.92
CA ILE A 46 7.46 6.24 20.83
C ILE A 46 8.02 7.51 20.22
N ARG A 47 7.70 8.69 20.79
CA ARG A 47 8.08 10.01 20.24
C ARG A 47 9.58 10.18 20.06
N GLU A 48 10.36 9.66 21.02
CA GLU A 48 11.82 9.75 21.01
C GLU A 48 12.44 9.09 19.77
N PHE A 49 11.82 7.99 19.31
CA PHE A 49 12.25 7.23 18.14
C PHE A 49 11.88 7.89 16.80
N SER A 50 11.28 9.09 16.83
CA SER A 50 10.83 9.82 15.63
C SER A 50 9.90 8.97 14.75
N PRO A 51 8.66 8.74 15.18
CA PRO A 51 7.71 7.92 14.43
C PRO A 51 7.21 8.65 13.18
N HIS A 52 7.17 7.94 12.07
CA HIS A 52 6.61 8.39 10.80
C HIS A 52 5.61 7.36 10.29
N VAL A 53 4.35 7.76 10.17
CA VAL A 53 3.27 6.92 9.64
C VAL A 53 3.09 7.24 8.16
N HIS A 54 3.09 6.21 7.32
CA HIS A 54 2.90 6.33 5.88
C HIS A 54 1.80 5.40 5.42
N SER A 55 0.96 5.86 4.49
CA SER A 55 0.01 4.99 3.81
C SER A 55 0.71 4.08 2.80
N GLN A 56 0.22 2.87 2.64
CA GLN A 56 0.68 1.93 1.63
C GLN A 56 -0.52 1.26 0.94
N GLY A 57 -0.23 0.25 0.11
CA GLY A 57 -1.26 -0.60 -0.46
C GLY A 57 -2.25 0.16 -1.35
N SER A 58 -3.50 -0.27 -1.33
CA SER A 58 -4.47 0.15 -2.34
C SER A 58 -4.88 1.63 -2.24
N PHE A 59 -4.86 2.21 -1.05
CA PHE A 59 -5.08 3.64 -0.85
C PHE A 59 -3.92 4.46 -1.43
N ARG A 60 -2.68 4.14 -1.05
CA ARG A 60 -1.47 4.84 -1.54
C ARG A 60 -1.30 4.78 -3.06
N LEU A 61 -1.68 3.67 -3.67
CA LEU A 61 -1.59 3.47 -5.13
C LEU A 61 -2.81 3.99 -5.88
N GLY A 62 -3.88 4.27 -5.14
CA GLY A 62 -5.10 4.70 -5.75
C GLY A 62 -5.82 3.61 -6.56
N THR A 63 -5.87 2.42 -5.99
CA THR A 63 -6.54 1.24 -6.58
C THR A 63 -7.49 0.60 -5.57
N ALA A 64 -7.82 1.28 -4.48
CA ALA A 64 -8.87 0.89 -3.55
C ALA A 64 -10.21 0.80 -4.30
N ILE A 65 -10.99 -0.24 -4.00
CA ILE A 65 -12.29 -0.50 -4.61
C ILE A 65 -13.33 -0.67 -3.51
N ARG A 66 -14.59 -0.37 -3.85
CA ARG A 66 -15.71 -0.70 -2.96
C ARG A 66 -15.78 -2.22 -2.79
N PRO A 67 -15.88 -2.72 -1.54
CA PRO A 67 -16.11 -4.14 -1.28
C PRO A 67 -17.39 -4.66 -1.96
N LEU A 68 -17.44 -5.96 -2.24
CA LEU A 68 -18.58 -6.57 -2.94
C LEU A 68 -19.78 -6.76 -2.02
N GLY A 69 -19.53 -7.14 -0.76
CA GLY A 69 -20.56 -7.35 0.25
C GLY A 69 -20.71 -6.14 1.18
N GLN A 70 -21.90 -5.95 1.73
CA GLN A 70 -22.15 -4.92 2.75
C GLN A 70 -21.40 -5.18 4.07
N THR A 71 -20.90 -6.41 4.28
CA THR A 71 -20.17 -6.84 5.48
C THR A 71 -18.65 -6.84 5.30
N GLU A 72 -18.15 -6.58 4.09
CA GLU A 72 -16.71 -6.54 3.84
C GLU A 72 -16.15 -5.16 4.27
N GLU A 73 -15.01 -5.18 4.95
CA GLU A 73 -14.37 -4.00 5.51
C GLU A 73 -13.42 -3.36 4.50
N TYR A 74 -13.27 -2.03 4.59
CA TYR A 74 -12.21 -1.32 3.88
C TYR A 74 -10.85 -1.54 4.56
N ASP A 75 -9.82 -1.70 3.74
CA ASP A 75 -8.46 -1.98 4.21
C ASP A 75 -7.58 -0.74 4.06
N LEU A 76 -7.12 -0.21 5.20
CA LEU A 76 -6.16 0.89 5.26
C LEU A 76 -4.80 0.36 5.72
N ASP A 77 -3.96 0.02 4.75
CA ASP A 77 -2.61 -0.44 5.01
C ASP A 77 -1.69 0.73 5.36
N LEU A 78 -0.99 0.65 6.50
CA LEU A 78 -0.05 1.66 6.98
C LEU A 78 1.31 1.06 7.32
N THR A 79 2.34 1.88 7.25
CA THR A 79 3.66 1.59 7.81
C THR A 79 3.94 2.59 8.92
N CYS A 80 4.38 2.12 10.09
CA CYS A 80 4.90 2.99 11.14
C CYS A 80 6.41 2.78 11.23
N ARG A 81 7.16 3.77 10.77
CA ARG A 81 8.62 3.77 10.71
C ARG A 81 9.19 4.54 11.88
N LEU A 82 10.06 3.91 12.66
CA LEU A 82 10.81 4.57 13.72
C LEU A 82 12.22 4.92 13.21
N ASP A 83 12.50 6.21 13.04
CA ASP A 83 13.71 6.69 12.34
C ASP A 83 14.94 6.81 13.25
N ARG A 84 14.79 6.67 14.57
CA ARG A 84 15.88 6.81 15.53
C ARG A 84 15.83 5.77 16.64
N GLY A 85 16.99 5.52 17.26
CA GLY A 85 17.12 4.75 18.50
C GLY A 85 16.96 3.24 18.40
N ILE A 86 16.43 2.73 17.27
CA ILE A 86 16.19 1.30 17.05
C ILE A 86 16.96 0.83 15.84
N SER A 87 17.67 -0.29 16.01
CA SER A 87 18.39 -1.00 14.95
C SER A 87 18.29 -2.52 15.18
N PRO A 88 18.52 -3.34 14.14
CA PRO A 88 18.55 -4.80 14.28
C PRO A 88 19.63 -5.31 15.27
N SER A 89 20.63 -4.48 15.57
CA SER A 89 21.71 -4.76 16.52
C SER A 89 21.39 -4.36 17.97
N THR A 90 20.32 -3.60 18.20
CA THR A 90 19.95 -3.09 19.55
C THR A 90 18.63 -3.64 20.04
N HIS A 91 17.72 -3.97 19.13
CA HIS A 91 16.39 -4.45 19.44
C HIS A 91 16.06 -5.67 18.58
N THR A 92 15.10 -6.44 19.04
CA THR A 92 14.45 -7.55 18.33
C THR A 92 13.24 -7.05 17.53
N GLN A 93 12.74 -7.86 16.60
CA GLN A 93 11.50 -7.54 15.88
C GLN A 93 10.31 -7.49 16.85
N ALA A 94 10.32 -8.37 17.86
CA ALA A 94 9.33 -8.43 18.92
C ALA A 94 9.27 -7.16 19.76
N GLU A 95 10.42 -6.60 20.15
CA GLU A 95 10.48 -5.34 20.90
C GLU A 95 9.95 -4.17 20.09
N LEU A 96 10.36 -4.03 18.82
CA LEU A 96 9.82 -3.00 17.93
C LEU A 96 8.29 -3.11 17.81
N LYS A 97 7.78 -4.32 17.56
CA LYS A 97 6.34 -4.56 17.47
C LYS A 97 5.63 -4.26 18.79
N GLY A 98 6.25 -4.61 19.92
CA GLY A 98 5.76 -4.34 21.26
C GLY A 98 5.64 -2.85 21.58
N LEU A 99 6.65 -2.05 21.22
CA LEU A 99 6.66 -0.59 21.40
C LEU A 99 5.48 0.06 20.67
N ILE A 100 5.31 -0.25 19.38
CA ILE A 100 4.22 0.30 18.58
C ILE A 100 2.86 -0.23 19.06
N LYS A 101 2.78 -1.51 19.46
CA LYS A 101 1.55 -2.08 20.03
C LYS A 101 1.14 -1.39 21.33
N ALA A 102 2.09 -1.05 22.20
CA ALA A 102 1.80 -0.34 23.45
C ALA A 102 1.22 1.06 23.19
N GLU A 103 1.82 1.82 22.27
CA GLU A 103 1.30 3.14 21.90
C GLU A 103 -0.07 3.02 21.19
N LEU A 104 -0.26 2.02 20.33
CA LEU A 104 -1.53 1.74 19.66
C LEU A 104 -2.64 1.36 20.66
N LYS A 105 -2.31 0.67 21.77
CA LYS A 105 -3.27 0.40 22.86
C LYS A 105 -3.72 1.70 23.53
N SER A 106 -2.79 2.62 23.77
CA SER A 106 -3.10 3.94 24.33
C SER A 106 -4.01 4.74 23.38
N TYR A 107 -3.70 4.72 22.08
CA TYR A 107 -4.54 5.30 21.03
C TYR A 107 -5.96 4.75 21.06
N ARG A 108 -6.09 3.42 20.99
CA ARG A 108 -7.37 2.71 21.01
C ARG A 108 -8.23 3.15 22.19
N LYS A 109 -7.65 3.15 23.39
CA LYS A 109 -8.33 3.55 24.62
C LYS A 109 -8.78 5.01 24.58
N ALA A 110 -7.91 5.92 24.11
CA ALA A 110 -8.22 7.34 24.02
C ALA A 110 -9.31 7.67 22.99
N ARG A 111 -9.44 6.86 21.93
CA ARG A 111 -10.46 7.01 20.88
C ARG A 111 -11.70 6.14 21.10
N ASN A 112 -11.78 5.43 22.22
CA ASN A 112 -12.89 4.52 22.54
C ASN A 112 -13.18 3.48 21.44
N ILE A 113 -12.14 2.97 20.79
CA ILE A 113 -12.28 1.94 19.75
C ILE A 113 -12.51 0.59 20.46
N ALA A 114 -13.65 -0.03 20.15
CA ALA A 114 -14.16 -1.18 20.89
C ALA A 114 -13.35 -2.46 20.66
N ASP A 115 -12.99 -2.76 19.42
CA ASP A 115 -12.26 -3.98 19.06
C ASP A 115 -10.83 -3.94 19.60
N ASP A 116 -10.34 -5.06 20.13
CA ASP A 116 -8.96 -5.16 20.58
C ASP A 116 -7.99 -5.16 19.38
N ILE A 117 -6.73 -4.87 19.64
CA ILE A 117 -5.69 -4.92 18.60
C ILE A 117 -5.37 -6.37 18.31
N GLU A 118 -5.63 -6.79 17.07
CA GLU A 118 -5.27 -8.10 16.59
C GLU A 118 -3.80 -8.10 16.10
N GLU A 119 -2.99 -9.01 16.62
CA GLU A 119 -1.64 -9.23 16.07
C GLU A 119 -1.70 -10.19 14.89
N LYS A 120 -1.31 -9.70 13.71
CA LYS A 120 -1.02 -10.54 12.55
C LYS A 120 0.47 -10.81 12.46
N ASN A 121 0.92 -11.67 11.56
CA ASN A 121 2.35 -12.00 11.43
C ASN A 121 3.24 -10.75 11.29
N ARG A 122 2.87 -9.83 10.39
CA ARG A 122 3.67 -8.63 10.06
C ARG A 122 3.14 -7.32 10.63
N CYS A 123 1.83 -7.22 10.83
CA CYS A 123 1.17 -5.98 11.21
C CYS A 123 0.41 -6.10 12.53
N LEU A 124 0.03 -4.95 13.06
CA LEU A 124 -0.93 -4.75 14.13
C LEU A 124 -2.22 -4.24 13.48
N ARG A 125 -3.31 -5.00 13.65
CA ARG A 125 -4.60 -4.68 13.06
C ARG A 125 -5.50 -4.01 14.09
N LEU A 126 -6.07 -2.86 13.72
CA LEU A 126 -7.07 -2.13 14.49
C LEU A 126 -8.36 -2.01 13.68
N SER A 127 -9.44 -2.62 14.17
CA SER A 127 -10.74 -2.62 13.50
C SER A 127 -11.67 -1.53 14.02
N TYR A 128 -12.36 -0.85 13.11
CA TYR A 128 -13.39 0.14 13.37
C TYR A 128 -14.74 -0.43 12.96
N ARG A 129 -15.66 -0.60 13.91
CA ARG A 129 -17.04 -1.07 13.68
C ARG A 129 -18.09 0.04 13.78
N ASP A 130 -17.71 1.26 13.45
CA ASP A 130 -18.63 2.39 13.43
C ASP A 130 -19.47 2.40 12.13
N SER A 131 -19.96 3.58 11.73
CA SER A 131 -20.74 3.79 10.50
C SER A 131 -20.15 3.18 9.23
N LEU A 132 -18.82 3.04 9.14
CA LEU A 132 -18.14 2.46 8.00
C LEU A 132 -17.04 1.52 8.51
N ALA A 133 -17.17 0.24 8.18
CA ALA A 133 -16.27 -0.79 8.68
C ALA A 133 -14.91 -0.71 7.98
N PHE A 134 -13.84 -0.52 8.76
CA PHE A 134 -12.46 -0.59 8.27
C PHE A 134 -11.62 -1.42 9.22
N HIS A 135 -10.54 -1.97 8.70
CA HIS A 135 -9.36 -2.26 9.50
C HIS A 135 -8.17 -1.42 9.04
N MET A 136 -7.37 -1.01 10.01
CA MET A 136 -6.07 -0.40 9.81
C MET A 136 -5.01 -1.44 10.10
N ASP A 137 -4.16 -1.73 9.13
CA ASP A 137 -3.04 -2.67 9.28
C ASP A 137 -1.74 -1.88 9.37
N ILE A 138 -1.19 -1.75 10.58
CA ILE A 138 0.04 -0.99 10.84
C ILE A 138 1.22 -1.96 10.85
N VAL A 139 2.12 -1.85 9.88
CA VAL A 139 3.39 -2.59 9.86
C VAL A 139 4.45 -1.84 10.66
N PRO A 140 4.95 -2.39 11.78
CA PRO A 140 6.13 -1.86 12.47
C PRO A 140 7.37 -1.96 11.58
N SER A 141 8.13 -0.87 11.52
CA SER A 141 9.32 -0.80 10.67
C SER A 141 10.38 0.17 11.17
N ILE A 142 11.58 0.03 10.61
CA ILE A 142 12.71 0.96 10.74
C ILE A 142 13.41 1.11 9.38
N PRO A 143 14.17 2.21 9.14
CA PRO A 143 14.97 2.34 7.93
C PRO A 143 15.92 1.15 7.74
N ALA A 144 16.05 0.66 6.51
CA ALA A 144 17.00 -0.40 6.21
C ALA A 144 18.46 0.10 6.26
N SER A 145 19.38 -0.83 6.47
CA SER A 145 20.81 -0.53 6.48
C SER A 145 21.33 -0.20 5.08
N LEU A 146 22.42 0.57 5.00
CA LEU A 146 23.07 0.92 3.72
C LEU A 146 23.40 -0.30 2.84
N PRO A 147 23.86 -1.46 3.37
CA PRO A 147 24.02 -2.67 2.57
C PRO A 147 22.72 -3.16 1.91
N ARG A 148 21.59 -3.15 2.63
CA ARG A 148 20.29 -3.58 2.08
C ARG A 148 19.78 -2.63 1.01
N ILE A 149 19.94 -1.32 1.23
CA ILE A 149 19.62 -0.28 0.23
C ILE A 149 20.46 -0.49 -1.04
N SER A 150 21.76 -0.73 -0.88
CA SER A 150 22.68 -0.94 -2.01
C SER A 150 22.36 -2.22 -2.79
N GLN A 151 22.00 -3.30 -2.08
CA GLN A 151 21.56 -4.55 -2.70
C GLN A 151 20.27 -4.36 -3.51
N ASN A 152 19.31 -3.58 -2.99
CA ASN A 152 18.08 -3.27 -3.71
C ASN A 152 18.35 -2.46 -4.99
N LEU A 153 19.26 -1.49 -4.92
CA LEU A 153 19.67 -0.68 -6.07
C LEU A 153 20.25 -1.54 -7.19
N ILE A 154 21.22 -2.42 -6.86
CA ILE A 154 21.85 -3.33 -7.83
C ILE A 154 20.80 -4.25 -8.47
N LEU A 155 19.86 -4.77 -7.67
CA LEU A 155 18.79 -5.62 -8.18
C LEU A 155 17.89 -4.87 -9.18
N LEU A 156 17.49 -3.63 -8.87
CA LEU A 156 16.66 -2.82 -9.76
C LEU A 156 17.38 -2.46 -11.06
N GLU A 157 18.65 -2.09 -11.00
CA GLU A 157 19.47 -1.82 -12.18
C GLU A 157 19.62 -3.09 -13.06
N SER A 158 19.79 -4.27 -12.44
CA SER A 158 19.84 -5.55 -13.16
C SER A 158 18.54 -5.88 -13.90
N LYS A 159 17.41 -5.34 -13.42
CA LYS A 159 16.08 -5.43 -14.03
C LYS A 159 15.79 -4.25 -14.97
N GLN A 160 16.84 -3.53 -15.41
CA GLN A 160 16.77 -2.42 -16.37
C GLN A 160 15.94 -1.23 -15.89
N VAL A 161 15.76 -1.06 -14.58
CA VAL A 161 15.19 0.17 -14.02
C VAL A 161 16.25 1.27 -14.16
N ASN A 162 15.87 2.42 -14.74
CA ASN A 162 16.79 3.55 -14.89
C ASN A 162 17.36 3.96 -13.51
N ARG A 163 18.66 4.28 -13.47
CA ARG A 163 19.40 4.60 -12.25
C ARG A 163 18.75 5.65 -11.36
N SER A 164 18.17 6.72 -11.93
CA SER A 164 17.51 7.75 -11.12
C SER A 164 16.30 7.19 -10.38
N LEU A 165 15.46 6.42 -11.09
CA LEU A 165 14.28 5.78 -10.52
C LEU A 165 14.69 4.69 -9.52
N ALA A 166 15.69 3.87 -9.87
CA ALA A 166 16.20 2.82 -9.00
C ALA A 166 16.75 3.38 -7.68
N SER A 167 17.46 4.51 -7.72
CA SER A 167 17.94 5.23 -6.54
C SER A 167 16.77 5.73 -5.67
N SER A 168 15.78 6.40 -6.28
CA SER A 168 14.58 6.86 -5.57
C SER A 168 13.83 5.71 -4.89
N ILE A 169 13.68 4.56 -5.55
CA ILE A 169 13.05 3.37 -4.99
C ILE A 169 13.88 2.82 -3.82
N SER A 170 15.19 2.64 -4.02
CA SER A 170 16.06 1.96 -3.04
C SER A 170 16.22 2.72 -1.73
N ASN A 171 16.14 4.05 -1.76
CA ASN A 171 16.22 4.88 -0.55
C ASN A 171 15.01 4.72 0.40
N ASN A 172 13.97 4.00 -0.02
CA ASN A 172 12.76 3.77 0.77
C ASN A 172 12.66 2.35 1.35
N VAL A 173 13.71 1.53 1.25
CA VAL A 173 13.73 0.18 1.82
C VAL A 173 13.66 0.24 3.35
N LEU A 174 12.81 -0.61 3.92
CA LEU A 174 12.55 -0.72 5.35
C LEU A 174 12.86 -2.13 5.84
N PHE A 175 13.36 -2.25 7.06
CA PHE A 175 13.18 -3.48 7.82
C PHE A 175 11.78 -3.49 8.42
N ILE A 176 11.13 -4.66 8.39
CA ILE A 176 9.80 -4.87 8.94
C ILE A 176 9.82 -6.01 9.96
N THR A 177 8.76 -6.13 10.76
CA THR A 177 8.59 -7.27 11.67
C THR A 177 7.83 -8.41 10.98
N ASP A 178 8.18 -9.67 11.24
CA ASP A 178 7.41 -10.84 10.83
C ASP A 178 7.56 -12.00 11.84
N GLN A 179 6.48 -12.33 12.54
CA GLN A 179 6.46 -13.38 13.59
C GLN A 179 6.77 -14.80 13.09
N ARG A 180 6.83 -14.99 11.77
CA ARG A 180 7.19 -16.29 11.18
C ARG A 180 8.70 -16.51 11.10
N GLU A 181 9.49 -15.46 11.27
CA GLU A 181 10.95 -15.56 11.23
C GLU A 181 11.46 -16.20 12.52
N SER A 182 12.43 -17.12 12.39
CA SER A 182 13.00 -17.82 13.54
C SER A 182 13.78 -16.91 14.49
N ASN A 183 14.20 -15.73 14.02
CA ASN A 183 14.90 -14.70 14.77
C ASN A 183 13.98 -13.57 15.29
N PHE A 184 12.65 -13.73 15.25
CA PHE A 184 11.71 -12.66 15.65
C PHE A 184 11.98 -12.09 17.05
N ASP A 185 12.28 -12.95 18.02
CA ASP A 185 12.57 -12.60 19.41
C ASP A 185 14.09 -12.49 19.71
N GLN A 186 14.94 -12.34 18.67
CA GLN A 186 16.39 -12.30 18.81
C GLN A 186 17.00 -11.07 18.16
N ILE A 187 18.07 -10.53 18.75
CA ILE A 187 18.88 -9.48 18.13
C ILE A 187 19.61 -10.11 16.94
N SER A 188 19.40 -9.56 15.75
CA SER A 188 19.85 -10.16 14.50
C SER A 188 19.80 -9.13 13.38
N ASP A 189 20.80 -9.09 12.51
CA ASP A 189 20.81 -8.21 11.32
C ASP A 189 19.98 -8.77 10.14
N GLU A 190 19.45 -9.98 10.29
CA GLU A 190 18.65 -10.69 9.27
C GLU A 190 17.15 -10.43 9.44
N TRP A 191 16.78 -9.15 9.54
CA TRP A 191 15.37 -8.77 9.53
C TRP A 191 14.81 -8.82 8.11
N PRO A 192 13.53 -9.21 7.95
CA PRO A 192 12.87 -9.15 6.66
C PRO A 192 12.75 -7.70 6.18
N VAL A 193 12.87 -7.52 4.86
CA VAL A 193 12.81 -6.20 4.20
C VAL A 193 11.53 -6.04 3.41
N SER A 194 11.03 -4.82 3.34
CA SER A 194 9.93 -4.41 2.47
C SER A 194 10.22 -3.02 1.88
N ASN A 195 9.55 -2.66 0.80
CA ASN A 195 9.70 -1.34 0.18
C ASN A 195 8.36 -0.82 -0.39
N PRO A 196 7.38 -0.54 0.47
CA PRO A 196 6.04 -0.13 0.02
C PRO A 196 6.06 1.22 -0.71
N GLU A 197 6.83 2.20 -0.23
CA GLU A 197 6.93 3.50 -0.90
C GLU A 197 7.74 3.39 -2.20
N GLY A 198 8.81 2.59 -2.24
CA GLY A 198 9.51 2.30 -3.49
C GLY A 198 8.62 1.60 -4.52
N PHE A 199 7.71 0.71 -4.11
CA PHE A 199 6.71 0.14 -5.00
C PHE A 199 5.74 1.21 -5.52
N ALA A 200 5.30 2.14 -4.66
CA ALA A 200 4.47 3.27 -5.07
C ALA A 200 5.19 4.15 -6.10
N ILE A 201 6.44 4.56 -5.85
CA ILE A 201 7.28 5.34 -6.77
C ILE A 201 7.42 4.63 -8.13
N TRP A 202 7.67 3.31 -8.14
CA TRP A 202 7.70 2.52 -9.37
C TRP A 202 6.33 2.53 -10.08
N PHE A 203 5.25 2.33 -9.35
CA PHE A 203 3.91 2.31 -9.92
C PHE A 203 3.52 3.67 -10.53
N GLU A 204 3.89 4.78 -9.89
CA GLU A 204 3.71 6.13 -10.43
C GLU A 204 4.48 6.31 -11.75
N SER A 205 5.68 5.75 -11.85
CA SER A 205 6.44 5.77 -13.12
C SER A 205 5.71 5.02 -14.24
N ARG A 206 4.91 4.00 -13.92
CA ARG A 206 4.06 3.29 -14.90
C ARG A 206 2.85 4.11 -15.30
N ILE A 207 2.22 4.81 -14.35
CA ILE A 207 1.12 5.74 -14.65
C ILE A 207 1.60 6.85 -15.60
N GLN A 208 2.79 7.39 -15.37
CA GLN A 208 3.36 8.47 -16.18
C GLN A 208 3.58 8.12 -17.65
N LEU A 209 3.58 6.83 -18.03
CA LEU A 209 3.66 6.43 -19.44
C LEU A 209 2.45 6.92 -20.26
N GLY A 210 1.27 7.00 -19.64
CA GLY A 210 0.03 7.40 -20.29
C GLY A 210 -0.45 8.81 -19.93
N MET A 211 0.33 9.56 -19.15
CA MET A 211 -0.03 10.92 -18.71
C MET A 211 0.92 11.96 -19.31
N LYS A 212 0.39 13.15 -19.61
CA LYS A 212 1.26 14.29 -19.90
C LYS A 212 1.88 14.78 -18.60
N SER A 213 3.16 15.16 -18.63
CA SER A 213 3.95 15.57 -17.44
C SER A 213 3.31 16.67 -16.58
N THR A 214 2.40 17.46 -17.15
CA THR A 214 1.64 18.53 -16.47
C THR A 214 0.47 18.04 -15.62
N GLU A 215 0.09 16.76 -15.70
CA GLU A 215 -1.15 16.22 -15.10
C GLU A 215 -0.90 15.44 -13.78
N TRP A 216 0.35 15.16 -13.41
CA TRP A 216 0.66 14.41 -12.19
C TRP A 216 1.04 15.35 -11.04
N PRO A 217 0.17 15.54 -10.02
CA PRO A 217 0.54 16.21 -8.79
C PRO A 217 1.46 15.26 -8.01
N GLY A 218 2.78 15.43 -8.16
CA GLY A 218 3.77 14.63 -7.45
C GLY A 218 3.54 14.62 -5.93
N VAL A 219 3.95 13.53 -5.28
CA VAL A 219 3.82 13.30 -3.84
C VAL A 219 5.12 13.77 -3.14
N ARG A 220 5.04 14.51 -2.01
CA ARG A 220 6.18 15.15 -1.31
C ARG A 220 6.25 14.75 0.16
N ALA A 221 7.43 14.31 0.61
CA ALA A 221 7.69 13.73 1.94
C ALA A 221 7.18 14.54 3.16
N GLY A 222 6.52 13.85 4.09
CA GLY A 222 5.98 14.31 5.38
C GLY A 222 4.99 13.28 5.94
N VAL A 223 4.19 13.61 6.96
CA VAL A 223 2.85 12.97 7.10
C VAL A 223 2.08 13.47 5.89
N GLU A 224 2.25 12.76 4.78
CA GLU A 224 1.59 13.10 3.54
C GLU A 224 0.12 12.82 3.75
N PRO A 225 -0.78 13.79 3.49
CA PRO A 225 -2.21 13.49 3.49
C PRO A 225 -2.42 12.29 2.56
N LEU A 226 -3.36 11.41 2.88
CA LEU A 226 -3.69 10.34 1.96
C LEU A 226 -3.87 10.96 0.55
N PRO A 227 -3.28 10.37 -0.51
CA PRO A 227 -3.31 10.95 -1.84
C PRO A 227 -4.74 10.96 -2.41
N LEU A 228 -5.35 12.15 -2.43
CA LEU A 228 -6.68 12.37 -2.99
C LEU A 228 -6.63 12.29 -4.52
N TYR A 229 -6.86 11.10 -5.05
CA TYR A 229 -6.95 10.87 -6.49
C TYR A 229 -8.28 11.39 -7.05
N LYS A 230 -8.37 12.70 -7.28
CA LYS A 230 -9.54 13.34 -7.92
C LYS A 230 -9.80 12.83 -9.34
N LYS A 231 -8.76 12.37 -10.03
CA LYS A 231 -8.84 11.73 -11.36
C LYS A 231 -7.92 10.52 -11.40
N ARG A 232 -8.48 9.36 -11.72
CA ARG A 232 -7.74 8.09 -11.89
C ARG A 232 -7.15 7.98 -13.29
N SER A 233 -5.94 7.44 -13.40
CA SER A 233 -5.38 7.05 -14.70
C SER A 233 -6.09 5.81 -15.26
N PRO A 234 -6.02 5.57 -16.59
CA PRO A 234 -6.51 4.33 -17.19
C PRO A 234 -5.95 3.07 -16.51
N LEU A 235 -4.66 3.08 -16.16
CA LEU A 235 -4.03 1.97 -15.43
C LEU A 235 -4.71 1.70 -14.08
N GLN A 236 -4.95 2.75 -13.27
CA GLN A 236 -5.61 2.60 -11.97
C GLN A 236 -7.02 2.02 -12.13
N GLN A 237 -7.80 2.54 -13.08
CA GLN A 237 -9.17 2.07 -13.34
C GLN A 237 -9.20 0.61 -13.81
N VAL A 238 -8.29 0.22 -14.70
CA VAL A 238 -8.16 -1.18 -15.13
C VAL A 238 -7.83 -2.10 -13.96
N ILE A 239 -6.89 -1.71 -13.09
CA ILE A 239 -6.57 -2.52 -11.90
C ILE A 239 -7.79 -2.65 -10.98
N GLN A 240 -8.58 -1.59 -10.80
CA GLN A 240 -9.82 -1.65 -10.03
C GLN A 240 -10.82 -2.63 -10.65
N ILE A 241 -11.01 -2.61 -11.98
CA ILE A 241 -11.83 -3.58 -12.71
C ILE A 241 -11.33 -5.01 -12.50
N LEU A 242 -10.02 -5.25 -12.63
CA LEU A 242 -9.42 -6.58 -12.43
C LEU A 242 -9.57 -7.08 -10.99
N LYS A 243 -9.41 -6.21 -10.00
CA LYS A 243 -9.65 -6.54 -8.59
C LYS A 243 -11.11 -6.90 -8.34
N ARG A 244 -12.05 -6.15 -8.92
CA ARG A 244 -13.49 -6.46 -8.84
C ARG A 244 -13.82 -7.77 -9.52
N HIS A 245 -13.28 -8.03 -10.72
CA HIS A 245 -13.43 -9.30 -11.41
C HIS A 245 -12.93 -10.47 -10.54
N ARG A 246 -11.75 -10.31 -9.94
CA ARG A 246 -11.17 -11.27 -8.99
C ARG A 246 -12.09 -11.49 -7.78
N ASP A 247 -12.61 -10.44 -7.16
CA ASP A 247 -13.52 -10.57 -6.02
C ASP A 247 -14.79 -11.34 -6.40
N TYR A 248 -15.36 -11.07 -7.58
CA TYR A 248 -16.57 -11.74 -8.05
C TYR A 248 -16.33 -13.21 -8.38
N TRP A 249 -15.24 -13.52 -9.07
CA TRP A 249 -14.88 -14.88 -9.48
C TRP A 249 -14.63 -15.79 -8.27
N PHE A 250 -13.94 -15.28 -7.24
CA PHE A 250 -13.57 -16.06 -6.06
C PHE A 250 -14.55 -15.92 -4.89
N ARG A 251 -15.75 -15.35 -5.09
CA ARG A 251 -16.75 -15.16 -4.04
C ARG A 251 -17.17 -16.47 -3.33
N THR A 252 -17.13 -17.60 -4.06
CA THR A 252 -17.44 -18.93 -3.53
C THR A 252 -16.20 -19.74 -3.15
N ALA A 253 -14.99 -19.24 -3.44
CA ALA A 253 -13.72 -19.92 -3.18
C ALA A 253 -12.64 -18.92 -2.71
N PRO A 254 -12.84 -18.21 -1.58
CA PRO A 254 -11.97 -17.12 -1.16
C PRO A 254 -10.54 -17.56 -0.84
N HIS A 255 -10.29 -18.84 -0.53
CA HIS A 255 -8.96 -19.39 -0.26
C HIS A 255 -8.07 -19.50 -1.52
N LEU A 256 -8.65 -19.48 -2.72
CA LEU A 256 -7.93 -19.49 -4.00
C LEU A 256 -7.72 -18.07 -4.56
N LYS A 257 -8.25 -17.05 -3.87
CA LYS A 257 -8.27 -15.66 -4.30
C LYS A 257 -6.84 -15.12 -4.44
N PRO A 258 -6.38 -14.73 -5.65
CA PRO A 258 -5.07 -14.10 -5.82
C PRO A 258 -4.98 -12.82 -5.01
N VAL A 259 -3.83 -12.57 -4.38
CA VAL A 259 -3.59 -11.33 -3.63
C VAL A 259 -3.50 -10.13 -4.57
N SER A 260 -4.00 -8.97 -4.13
CA SER A 260 -4.14 -7.77 -4.98
C SER A 260 -2.80 -7.31 -5.57
N ILE A 261 -1.70 -7.45 -4.83
CA ILE A 261 -0.36 -7.03 -5.27
C ILE A 261 0.09 -7.75 -6.55
N ILE A 262 -0.30 -9.01 -6.77
CA ILE A 262 0.02 -9.75 -8.00
C ILE A 262 -0.68 -9.11 -9.20
N ILE A 263 -1.99 -8.84 -9.07
CA ILE A 263 -2.79 -8.20 -10.12
C ILE A 263 -2.23 -6.81 -10.45
N THR A 264 -2.00 -5.99 -9.42
CA THR A 264 -1.45 -4.64 -9.58
C THR A 264 -0.09 -4.67 -10.28
N THR A 265 0.81 -5.57 -9.88
CA THR A 265 2.16 -5.66 -10.45
C THR A 265 2.12 -6.10 -11.90
N LEU A 266 1.39 -7.18 -12.23
CA LEU A 266 1.31 -7.70 -13.58
C LEU A 266 0.63 -6.70 -14.53
N ALA A 267 -0.45 -6.05 -14.07
CA ALA A 267 -1.14 -5.03 -14.84
C ALA A 267 -0.23 -3.81 -15.11
N ALA A 268 0.47 -3.32 -14.10
CA ALA A 268 1.38 -2.18 -14.26
C ALA A 268 2.58 -2.48 -15.17
N ARG A 269 3.06 -3.74 -15.17
CA ARG A 269 4.10 -4.21 -16.10
C ARG A 269 3.59 -4.26 -17.55
N ALA A 270 2.39 -4.79 -17.77
CA ALA A 270 1.77 -4.92 -19.09
C ALA A 270 1.29 -3.59 -19.69
N TYR A 271 1.01 -2.59 -18.84
CA TYR A 271 0.55 -1.28 -19.28
C TYR A 271 1.60 -0.54 -20.11
N SER A 272 1.18 -0.01 -21.26
CA SER A 272 2.06 0.63 -22.24
C SER A 272 1.77 2.12 -22.44
N GLY A 273 0.95 2.72 -21.55
CA GLY A 273 0.63 4.16 -21.61
C GLY A 273 -0.64 4.48 -22.40
N GLU A 274 -1.56 3.53 -22.52
CA GLU A 274 -2.83 3.73 -23.23
C GLU A 274 -3.64 4.86 -22.57
N ALA A 275 -4.23 5.72 -23.41
CA ALA A 275 -4.92 6.94 -22.98
C ALA A 275 -6.35 6.73 -22.45
N ASP A 276 -6.96 5.57 -22.73
CA ASP A 276 -8.33 5.24 -22.33
C ASP A 276 -8.42 3.85 -21.67
N VAL A 277 -9.46 3.67 -20.85
CA VAL A 277 -9.65 2.48 -20.02
C VAL A 277 -9.79 1.21 -20.84
N LEU A 278 -10.52 1.25 -21.96
CA LEU A 278 -10.80 0.05 -22.74
C LEU A 278 -9.58 -0.42 -23.52
N SER A 279 -8.83 0.52 -24.10
CA SER A 279 -7.54 0.21 -24.74
C SER A 279 -6.54 -0.35 -23.71
N ALA A 280 -6.43 0.30 -22.54
CA ALA A 280 -5.59 -0.18 -21.44
C ALA A 280 -6.02 -1.58 -20.97
N LEU A 281 -7.32 -1.82 -20.78
CA LEU A 281 -7.85 -3.11 -20.32
C LEU A 281 -7.48 -4.23 -21.30
N LYS A 282 -7.65 -4.01 -22.60
CA LYS A 282 -7.28 -4.99 -23.62
C LYS A 282 -5.79 -5.29 -23.59
N SER A 283 -4.96 -4.25 -23.65
CA SER A 283 -3.50 -4.39 -23.65
C SER A 283 -3.01 -5.13 -22.41
N ILE A 284 -3.49 -4.74 -21.23
CA ILE A 284 -3.13 -5.36 -19.96
C ILE A 284 -3.56 -6.83 -19.90
N VAL A 285 -4.81 -7.15 -20.23
CA VAL A 285 -5.32 -8.53 -20.14
C VAL A 285 -4.59 -9.46 -21.09
N PHE A 286 -4.28 -9.02 -22.31
CA PHE A 286 -3.51 -9.82 -23.28
C PHE A 286 -1.99 -9.81 -23.02
N GLY A 287 -1.49 -8.84 -22.26
CA GLY A 287 -0.05 -8.70 -21.98
C GLY A 287 0.40 -9.32 -20.66
N MET A 288 -0.47 -9.41 -19.66
CA MET A 288 -0.07 -9.73 -18.28
C MET A 288 0.52 -11.13 -18.11
N GLU A 289 0.12 -12.10 -18.93
CA GLU A 289 0.66 -13.46 -18.92
C GLU A 289 2.17 -13.48 -19.21
N ASN A 290 2.66 -12.55 -20.04
CA ASN A 290 4.06 -12.42 -20.39
C ASN A 290 4.94 -11.90 -19.24
N HIS A 291 4.35 -11.61 -18.07
CA HIS A 291 5.07 -11.07 -16.90
C HIS A 291 5.04 -12.00 -15.68
N VAL A 292 4.45 -13.20 -15.79
CA VAL A 292 4.33 -14.15 -14.67
C VAL A 292 5.68 -14.80 -14.32
N ASN A 293 6.56 -15.00 -15.31
CA ASN A 293 7.82 -15.75 -15.16
C ASN A 293 9.10 -14.88 -15.14
N HIS A 294 9.00 -13.55 -14.99
CA HIS A 294 10.11 -12.59 -15.18
C HIS A 294 10.42 -11.66 -13.99
#